data_AF-A0A0X3PWE2-F1
#
_entry.id   AF-A0A0X3PWE2-F1
#
_cell.length_a   1.000
_cell.length_b   1.000
_cell.length_c   1.000
_cell.angle_alpha   90.00
_cell.angle_beta   90.00
_cell.angle_gamma   90.00
#
_symmetry.space_group_name_H-M   'P 1'
#
loop_
_entity.id
_entity.type
_entity.pdbx_description
1 polymer ?
#
loop_
_entity_poly.entity_id
_entity_poly.type
_entity_poly.pdbx_seq_one_letter_code
_entity_poly.pdbx_strand_id
1 'polypeptide(L)'
;MQKLGFKRIYLFEECTGMRNLHISYETLLQSLINAQLIDGCEAVNFSNGSQCAEYLAALSRTLLSKAVFDLTVYYGDSKPNNPNLDRLWGIPWDEFSFKSKKSPVLSLREEFGRHLLQIHTMTGPKAANILSAYPTPISLVKAFAETRDGDWRKQSLSKQTFRSVNGNLEELVHHMYNTL
;
A
#
# COMPACT_ATOMS: atom_id res chain seq x y z
N MET A 1 -6.93 1.55 -0.69
CA MET A 1 -8.25 1.31 -0.07
C MET A 1 -8.22 1.31 1.46
N GLN A 2 -7.18 0.76 2.12
CA GLN A 2 -7.10 0.74 3.60
C GLN A 2 -7.24 2.11 4.28
N LYS A 3 -6.70 3.18 3.66
CA LYS A 3 -6.67 4.55 4.22
C LYS A 3 -8.04 5.23 4.41
N LEU A 4 -9.12 4.71 3.83
CA LEU A 4 -10.46 5.31 3.96
C LEU A 4 -11.20 4.80 5.22
N GLY A 5 -10.73 3.70 5.80
CA GLY A 5 -11.31 3.06 6.99
C GLY A 5 -12.78 2.65 6.82
N PHE A 6 -13.19 2.30 5.60
CA PHE A 6 -14.45 1.58 5.35
C PHE A 6 -14.22 0.07 5.49
N LYS A 7 -15.30 -0.66 5.84
CA LYS A 7 -15.31 -2.12 5.76
C LYS A 7 -15.05 -2.53 4.31
N ARG A 8 -14.14 -3.49 4.11
CA ARG A 8 -13.77 -4.00 2.80
C ARG A 8 -14.40 -5.37 2.61
N ILE A 9 -15.06 -5.55 1.47
CA ILE A 9 -15.64 -6.84 1.06
C ILE A 9 -15.03 -7.19 -0.30
N TYR A 10 -14.34 -8.32 -0.38
CA TYR A 10 -13.88 -8.89 -1.64
C TYR A 10 -14.92 -9.87 -2.16
N LEU A 11 -15.43 -9.60 -3.37
CA LEU A 11 -16.34 -10.48 -4.08
C LEU A 11 -15.51 -11.30 -5.06
N PHE A 12 -15.45 -12.60 -4.83
CA PHE A 12 -14.67 -13.53 -5.64
C PHE A 12 -15.64 -14.40 -6.45
N GLU A 13 -15.62 -14.26 -7.77
CA GLU A 13 -16.42 -15.10 -8.66
C GLU A 13 -15.53 -16.14 -9.31
N GLU A 14 -15.88 -17.42 -9.15
CA GLU A 14 -15.24 -18.52 -9.84
C GLU A 14 -15.65 -18.53 -11.32
N CYS A 15 -14.71 -18.21 -12.20
CA CYS A 15 -14.91 -18.27 -13.64
C CYS A 15 -14.27 -19.54 -14.22
N THR A 16 -14.89 -20.11 -15.26
CA THR A 16 -14.39 -21.32 -15.94
C THR A 16 -12.96 -21.18 -16.49
N GLY A 17 -12.49 -19.97 -16.74
CA GLY A 17 -11.13 -19.66 -17.20
C GLY A 17 -10.07 -19.47 -16.11
N MET A 18 -10.43 -19.51 -14.82
CA MET A 18 -9.49 -19.18 -13.74
C MET A 18 -8.32 -20.15 -13.60
N ARG A 19 -8.49 -21.40 -14.02
CA ARG A 19 -7.43 -22.41 -14.00
C ARG A 19 -6.41 -22.24 -15.13
N ASN A 20 -6.68 -21.36 -16.10
CA ASN A 20 -5.83 -21.07 -17.25
C ASN A 20 -5.10 -19.72 -17.11
N LEU A 21 -5.08 -19.13 -15.92
CA LEU A 21 -4.37 -17.88 -15.64
C LEU A 21 -2.86 -18.14 -15.46
N HIS A 22 -2.05 -17.11 -15.69
CA HIS A 22 -0.61 -17.14 -15.39
C HIS A 22 -0.30 -17.33 -13.90
N ILE A 23 -1.29 -17.12 -13.03
CA ILE A 23 -1.21 -17.30 -11.58
C ILE A 23 -1.98 -18.58 -11.23
N SER A 24 -1.39 -19.45 -10.42
CA SER A 24 -2.03 -20.71 -10.02
C SER A 24 -3.28 -20.45 -9.19
N TYR A 25 -4.24 -21.37 -9.25
CA TYR A 25 -5.47 -21.27 -8.48
C TYR A 25 -5.20 -21.23 -6.96
N GLU A 26 -4.22 -22.01 -6.50
CA GLU A 26 -3.77 -22.05 -5.11
C GLU A 26 -3.20 -20.70 -4.67
N THR A 27 -2.48 -20.01 -5.56
CA THR A 27 -1.94 -18.67 -5.27
C THR A 27 -3.07 -17.65 -5.11
N LEU A 28 -4.13 -17.76 -5.93
CA LEU A 28 -5.32 -16.91 -5.79
C LEU A 28 -6.04 -17.17 -4.47
N LEU A 29 -6.24 -18.44 -4.09
CA LEU A 29 -6.83 -18.79 -2.80
C LEU A 29 -5.99 -18.29 -1.62
N GLN A 30 -4.67 -18.43 -1.68
CA GLN A 30 -3.79 -17.91 -0.64
C GLN A 30 -3.88 -16.39 -0.54
N SER A 31 -3.99 -15.68 -1.68
CA SER A 31 -4.16 -14.23 -1.69
C SER A 31 -5.49 -13.80 -1.05
N LEU A 32 -6.56 -14.57 -1.26
CA LEU A 32 -7.87 -14.34 -0.63
C LEU A 32 -7.80 -14.57 0.88
N ILE A 33 -7.16 -15.65 1.32
CA ILE A 33 -6.93 -15.95 2.74
C ILE A 33 -6.11 -14.85 3.40
N ASN A 34 -5.05 -14.37 2.74
CA ASN A 34 -4.24 -13.26 3.24
C ASN A 34 -5.08 -11.98 3.38
N ALA A 35 -5.93 -11.68 2.39
CA ALA A 35 -6.83 -10.52 2.46
C ALA A 35 -7.82 -10.61 3.63
N GLN A 36 -8.29 -11.82 3.98
CA GLN A 36 -9.18 -12.02 5.12
C GLN A 36 -8.44 -11.94 6.46
N LEU A 37 -7.37 -12.72 6.64
CA LEU A 37 -6.69 -12.88 7.92
C LEU A 37 -5.74 -11.74 8.26
N ILE A 38 -5.01 -11.23 7.25
CA ILE A 38 -3.99 -10.19 7.44
C ILE A 38 -4.60 -8.81 7.24
N ASP A 39 -5.34 -8.61 6.16
CA ASP A 39 -5.93 -7.30 5.86
C ASP A 39 -7.30 -7.06 6.51
N GLY A 40 -7.88 -8.05 7.20
CA GLY A 40 -9.16 -7.93 7.89
C GLY A 40 -10.34 -7.64 6.96
N CYS A 41 -10.26 -8.09 5.70
CA CYS A 41 -11.34 -7.93 4.73
C CYS A 41 -12.37 -9.06 4.90
N GLU A 42 -13.63 -8.76 4.64
CA GLU A 42 -14.62 -9.81 4.41
C GLU A 42 -14.43 -10.34 2.98
N ALA A 43 -14.63 -11.64 2.77
CA ALA A 43 -14.64 -12.17 1.41
C ALA A 43 -15.83 -13.12 1.21
N VAL A 44 -16.42 -13.03 0.02
CA VAL A 44 -17.59 -13.82 -0.37
C VAL A 44 -17.29 -14.45 -1.72
N ASN A 45 -17.43 -15.77 -1.79
CA ASN A 45 -17.18 -16.55 -3.00
C ASN A 45 -18.50 -16.86 -3.70
N PHE A 46 -18.50 -16.77 -5.03
CA PHE A 46 -19.64 -17.07 -5.89
C PHE A 46 -19.22 -18.05 -6.97
N SER A 47 -20.06 -19.01 -7.28
CA SER A 47 -19.80 -19.97 -8.36
C SER A 47 -20.15 -19.42 -9.75
N ASN A 48 -20.85 -18.28 -9.81
CA ASN A 48 -21.23 -17.58 -11.04
C ASN A 48 -21.72 -16.16 -10.74
N GLY A 49 -21.75 -15.31 -11.77
CA GLY A 49 -22.19 -13.92 -11.67
C GLY A 49 -23.64 -13.73 -11.26
N SER A 50 -24.52 -14.72 -11.47
CA SER A 50 -25.92 -14.62 -11.03
C SER A 50 -26.03 -14.60 -9.51
N GLN A 51 -25.26 -15.44 -8.82
CA GLN A 51 -25.20 -15.44 -7.35
C GLN A 51 -24.59 -14.15 -6.81
N CYS A 52 -23.56 -13.63 -7.48
CA CYS A 52 -22.95 -12.35 -7.13
C CYS A 52 -23.97 -11.19 -7.25
N ALA A 53 -24.75 -11.16 -8.34
CA ALA A 53 -25.79 -10.16 -8.54
C ALA A 53 -26.92 -10.26 -7.48
N GLU A 54 -27.35 -11.48 -7.15
CA GLU A 54 -28.36 -11.71 -6.11
C GLU A 54 -27.87 -11.24 -4.73
N TYR A 55 -26.62 -11.56 -4.38
CA TYR A 55 -25.97 -11.10 -3.15
C TYR A 55 -25.90 -9.58 -3.09
N LEU A 56 -25.44 -8.92 -4.16
CA LEU A 56 -25.38 -7.46 -4.24
C LEU A 56 -26.77 -6.84 -4.05
N ALA A 57 -27.80 -7.40 -4.70
CA ALA A 57 -29.17 -6.91 -4.55
C ALA A 57 -29.69 -7.06 -3.12
N ALA A 58 -29.42 -8.20 -2.46
CA ALA A 58 -29.79 -8.43 -1.07
C ALA A 58 -29.03 -7.51 -0.10
N LEU A 59 -27.73 -7.31 -0.33
CA LEU A 59 -26.89 -6.40 0.44
C LEU A 59 -27.39 -4.96 0.32
N SER A 60 -27.68 -4.49 -0.90
CA SER A 60 -28.24 -3.15 -1.12
C SER A 60 -29.57 -2.95 -0.41
N ARG A 61 -30.50 -3.92 -0.47
CA ARG A 61 -31.77 -3.85 0.26
C ARG A 61 -31.57 -3.78 1.77
N THR A 62 -30.64 -4.57 2.31
CA THR A 62 -30.32 -4.60 3.74
C THR A 62 -29.66 -3.31 4.21
N LEU A 63 -28.75 -2.74 3.43
CA LEU A 63 -28.13 -1.46 3.74
C LEU A 63 -29.16 -0.33 3.68
N LEU A 64 -30.05 -0.32 2.68
CA LEU A 64 -31.10 0.67 2.57
C LEU A 64 -32.07 0.61 3.75
N SER A 65 -32.54 -0.59 4.13
CA SER A 65 -33.49 -0.74 5.24
C SER A 65 -32.90 -0.28 6.57
N LYS A 66 -31.60 -0.52 6.81
CA LYS A 66 -30.89 -0.02 7.99
C LYS A 66 -30.62 1.48 7.92
N ALA A 67 -30.19 1.99 6.76
CA ALA A 67 -29.77 3.38 6.60
C ALA A 67 -30.92 4.37 6.82
N VAL A 68 -32.17 3.98 6.55
CA VAL A 68 -33.35 4.80 6.81
C VAL A 68 -33.49 5.16 8.30
N PHE A 69 -33.00 4.31 9.20
CA PHE A 69 -33.19 4.48 10.65
C PHE A 69 -31.89 4.73 11.43
N ASP A 70 -30.73 4.37 10.87
CA ASP A 70 -29.46 4.33 11.60
C ASP A 70 -28.24 4.64 10.72
N LEU A 71 -28.29 5.75 9.98
CA LEU A 71 -27.14 6.26 9.19
C LEU A 71 -26.62 7.58 9.75
N THR A 72 -25.36 7.59 10.20
CA THR A 72 -24.63 8.82 10.53
C THR A 72 -23.70 9.22 9.38
N VAL A 73 -23.83 10.45 8.85
CA VAL A 73 -22.92 10.95 7.81
C VAL A 73 -21.90 11.90 8.44
N TYR A 74 -20.62 11.59 8.30
CA TYR A 74 -19.51 12.42 8.76
C TYR A 74 -18.96 13.26 7.61
N TYR A 75 -18.46 14.46 7.95
CA TYR A 75 -17.80 15.34 6.99
C TYR A 75 -16.40 15.72 7.49
N GLY A 76 -15.42 15.70 6.59
CA GLY A 76 -14.04 16.07 6.89
C GLY A 76 -13.36 15.09 7.85
N ASP A 77 -12.73 15.62 8.90
CA ASP A 77 -11.97 14.83 9.88
C ASP A 77 -12.80 14.43 11.11
N SER A 78 -14.10 14.71 11.11
CA SER A 78 -15.02 14.36 12.21
C SER A 78 -15.34 12.87 12.29
N LYS A 79 -14.61 12.01 11.57
CA LYS A 79 -14.83 10.57 11.56
C LYS A 79 -14.50 9.98 12.95
N PRO A 80 -15.31 9.03 13.46
CA PRO A 80 -14.97 8.31 14.68
C PRO A 80 -13.68 7.50 14.47
N ASN A 81 -12.71 7.68 15.38
CA ASN A 81 -11.46 6.92 15.39
C ASN A 81 -11.68 5.41 15.49
N ASN A 82 -12.80 5.01 16.10
CA ASN A 82 -13.27 3.64 16.16
C ASN A 82 -14.78 3.64 15.90
N PRO A 83 -15.23 3.53 14.64
CA PRO A 83 -16.66 3.46 14.37
C PRO A 83 -17.23 2.26 15.10
N ASN A 84 -18.26 2.48 15.91
CA ASN A 84 -19.05 1.37 16.43
C ASN A 84 -19.56 0.56 15.24
N LEU A 85 -19.10 -0.69 15.11
CA LEU A 85 -19.39 -1.56 13.97
C LEU A 85 -20.88 -1.91 13.87
N ASP A 86 -21.66 -1.64 14.91
CA ASP A 86 -23.09 -1.93 14.97
C ASP A 86 -23.97 -0.89 14.27
N ARG A 87 -23.45 0.32 13.98
CA ARG A 87 -24.21 1.41 13.34
C ARG A 87 -23.67 1.75 11.96
N LEU A 88 -24.56 2.07 11.03
CA LEU A 88 -24.14 2.53 9.70
C LEU A 88 -23.62 3.95 9.77
N TRP A 89 -22.53 4.19 9.05
CA TRP A 89 -22.01 5.52 8.82
C TRP A 89 -21.46 5.66 7.41
N GLY A 90 -21.41 6.90 6.93
CA GLY A 90 -20.87 7.23 5.62
C GLY A 90 -20.17 8.58 5.61
N ILE A 91 -19.64 8.94 4.44
CA ILE A 91 -19.16 10.28 4.12
C ILE A 91 -19.81 10.70 2.79
N PRO A 92 -19.88 12.01 2.48
CA PRO A 92 -20.32 12.48 1.18
C PRO A 92 -19.51 11.91 0.01
N TRP A 93 -20.17 11.74 -1.14
CA TRP A 93 -19.58 11.11 -2.32
C TRP A 93 -18.36 11.87 -2.86
N ASP A 94 -18.41 13.19 -2.86
CA ASP A 94 -17.33 14.08 -3.26
C ASP A 94 -16.09 13.91 -2.36
N GLU A 95 -16.30 13.79 -1.04
CA GLU A 95 -15.22 13.51 -0.10
C GLU A 95 -14.61 12.13 -0.36
N PHE A 96 -15.45 11.10 -0.54
CA PHE A 96 -15.00 9.76 -0.90
C PHE A 96 -14.20 9.77 -2.21
N SER A 97 -14.71 10.43 -3.25
CA SER A 97 -14.08 10.53 -4.56
C SER A 97 -12.72 11.22 -4.46
N PHE A 98 -12.64 12.31 -3.70
CA PHE A 98 -11.40 13.04 -3.46
C PHE A 98 -10.36 12.16 -2.73
N LYS A 99 -10.75 11.47 -1.65
CA LYS A 99 -9.87 10.62 -0.86
C LYS A 99 -9.50 9.30 -1.56
N SER A 100 -10.29 8.83 -2.51
CA SER A 100 -10.11 7.55 -3.22
C SER A 100 -9.26 7.64 -4.49
N LYS A 101 -8.74 8.82 -4.83
CA LYS A 101 -7.84 9.02 -5.98
C LYS A 101 -6.70 7.99 -5.96
N LYS A 102 -6.62 7.17 -7.03
CA LYS A 102 -5.77 5.97 -7.13
C LYS A 102 -4.27 6.23 -6.97
N SER A 103 -3.84 7.45 -7.27
CA SER A 103 -2.45 7.89 -7.16
C SER A 103 -2.40 9.10 -6.24
N PRO A 104 -2.19 8.91 -4.92
CA PRO A 104 -1.83 10.05 -4.09
C PRO A 104 -0.57 10.68 -4.69
N VAL A 105 -0.52 12.01 -4.73
CA VAL A 105 0.73 12.71 -5.05
C VAL A 105 1.73 12.32 -3.97
N LEU A 106 2.70 11.48 -4.33
CA LEU A 106 3.75 11.08 -3.41
C LEU A 106 4.66 12.26 -3.16
N SER A 107 5.07 12.44 -1.91
CA SER A 107 6.14 13.36 -1.59
C SER A 107 7.44 12.94 -2.28
N LEU A 108 8.34 13.89 -2.51
CA LEU A 108 9.66 13.61 -3.09
C LEU A 108 10.41 12.50 -2.32
N ARG A 109 10.22 12.46 -0.99
CA ARG A 109 10.79 11.43 -0.11
C ARG A 109 10.21 10.04 -0.40
N GLU A 110 8.89 9.93 -0.60
CA GLU A 110 8.23 8.67 -0.92
C GLU A 110 8.60 8.16 -2.31
N GLU A 111 8.68 9.07 -3.30
CA GLU A 111 9.13 8.70 -4.64
C GLU A 111 10.58 8.21 -4.63
N PHE A 112 11.45 8.88 -3.86
CA PHE A 112 12.82 8.42 -3.66
C PHE A 112 12.86 7.02 -3.02
N GLY A 113 12.02 6.76 -2.02
CA GLY A 113 11.88 5.43 -1.43
C GLY A 113 11.49 4.35 -2.45
N ARG A 114 10.55 4.64 -3.35
CA ARG A 114 10.17 3.75 -4.44
C ARG A 114 11.33 3.48 -5.41
N HIS A 115 12.11 4.51 -5.73
CA HIS A 115 13.30 4.36 -6.58
C HIS A 115 14.35 3.45 -5.92
N LEU A 116 14.62 3.63 -4.62
CA LEU A 116 15.52 2.76 -3.88
C LEU A 116 15.06 1.30 -3.93
N LEU A 117 13.76 1.03 -3.78
CA LEU A 117 13.18 -0.32 -3.83
C LEU A 117 13.26 -0.99 -5.20
N GLN A 118 13.57 -0.27 -6.28
CA GLN A 118 13.84 -0.90 -7.59
C GLN A 118 15.20 -1.61 -7.63
N ILE A 119 16.09 -1.33 -6.67
CA ILE A 119 17.37 -2.00 -6.55
C ILE A 119 17.14 -3.38 -5.94
N HIS A 120 17.54 -4.44 -6.65
CA HIS A 120 17.24 -5.84 -6.32
C HIS A 120 17.63 -6.29 -4.88
N THR A 121 18.59 -5.62 -4.26
CA THR A 121 19.07 -5.91 -2.88
C THR A 121 18.49 -4.97 -1.81
N MET A 122 17.65 -4.02 -2.22
CA MET A 122 17.05 -3.02 -1.36
C MET A 122 15.73 -3.51 -0.78
N THR A 123 15.68 -3.64 0.54
CA THR A 123 14.45 -3.97 1.28
C THR A 123 13.82 -2.71 1.86
N GLY A 124 12.54 -2.79 2.24
CA GLY A 124 11.82 -1.68 2.91
C GLY A 124 12.59 -1.06 4.09
N PRO A 125 13.09 -1.86 5.05
CA PRO A 125 13.90 -1.35 6.16
C PRO A 125 15.20 -0.67 5.72
N LYS A 126 15.91 -1.22 4.71
CA LYS A 126 17.13 -0.60 4.17
C LYS A 126 16.84 0.75 3.49
N ALA A 127 15.80 0.81 2.68
CA ALA A 127 15.36 2.05 2.06
C ALA A 127 14.95 3.09 3.11
N ALA A 128 14.23 2.69 4.16
CA ALA A 128 13.84 3.59 5.26
C ALA A 128 15.06 4.16 6.00
N ASN A 129 16.09 3.34 6.21
CA ASN A 129 17.36 3.77 6.80
C ASN A 129 18.12 4.78 5.92
N ILE A 130 18.11 4.60 4.59
CA ILE A 130 18.69 5.59 3.66
C ILE A 130 17.89 6.90 3.72
N LEU A 131 16.55 6.81 3.66
CA LEU A 131 15.67 7.98 3.67
C LEU A 131 15.73 8.77 4.97
N SER A 132 16.04 8.13 6.11
CA SER A 132 16.19 8.84 7.38
C SER A 132 17.41 9.76 7.39
N ALA A 133 18.51 9.35 6.74
CA ALA A 133 19.72 10.16 6.60
C ALA A 133 19.64 11.12 5.39
N TYR A 134 19.08 10.66 4.28
CA TYR A 134 19.02 11.36 3.00
C TYR A 134 17.57 11.38 2.50
N PRO A 135 16.76 12.40 2.84
CA PRO A 135 15.35 12.42 2.49
C PRO A 135 15.08 12.57 0.99
N THR A 136 16.08 12.96 0.20
CA THR A 136 15.96 13.23 -1.24
C THR A 136 17.16 12.69 -2.02
N PRO A 137 17.02 12.45 -3.34
CA PRO A 137 18.16 12.06 -4.17
C PRO A 137 19.29 13.08 -4.14
N ILE A 138 18.96 14.39 -4.15
CA ILE A 138 19.96 15.47 -4.12
C ILE A 138 20.76 15.46 -2.82
N SER A 139 20.11 15.22 -1.67
CA SER A 139 20.84 15.13 -0.40
C SER A 139 21.83 13.96 -0.38
N LEU A 140 21.50 12.85 -1.04
CA LEU A 140 22.38 11.70 -1.16
C LEU A 140 23.56 12.00 -2.11
N VAL A 141 23.28 12.57 -3.29
CA VAL A 141 24.31 12.96 -4.27
C VAL A 141 25.29 13.98 -3.68
N LYS A 142 24.79 15.00 -2.97
CA LYS A 142 25.66 15.99 -2.30
C LYS A 142 26.60 15.35 -1.30
N ALA A 143 26.09 14.42 -0.48
CA ALA A 143 26.92 13.69 0.48
C ALA A 143 28.02 12.88 -0.21
N PHE A 144 27.74 12.27 -1.37
CA PHE A 144 28.78 11.61 -2.15
C PHE A 144 29.77 12.59 -2.78
N ALA A 145 29.31 13.72 -3.33
CA ALA A 145 30.18 14.73 -3.96
C ALA A 145 31.11 15.44 -2.96
N GLU A 146 30.68 15.60 -1.71
CA GLU A 146 31.50 16.14 -0.62
C GLU A 146 32.62 15.18 -0.19
N THR A 147 32.59 13.93 -0.65
CA THR A 147 33.59 12.91 -0.35
C THR A 147 34.78 13.04 -1.31
N ARG A 148 35.79 13.82 -0.92
CA ARG A 148 36.93 14.23 -1.78
C ARG A 148 38.00 13.17 -2.06
N ASP A 149 37.97 11.99 -1.44
CA ASP A 149 39.14 11.10 -1.41
C ASP A 149 39.01 9.81 -2.23
N GLY A 150 37.97 9.66 -3.07
CA GLY A 150 37.74 8.45 -3.88
C GLY A 150 37.47 7.16 -3.10
N ASP A 151 37.71 7.17 -1.78
CA ASP A 151 37.50 6.07 -0.86
C ASP A 151 36.22 6.32 -0.04
N TRP A 152 35.09 6.35 -0.75
CA TRP A 152 33.75 6.45 -0.16
C TRP A 152 33.49 5.36 0.90
N ARG A 153 34.25 4.25 0.84
CA ARG A 153 34.26 3.15 1.83
C ARG A 153 34.77 3.56 3.22
N LYS A 154 35.55 4.65 3.33
CA LYS A 154 36.14 5.11 4.61
C LYS A 154 35.24 6.06 5.39
N GLN A 155 34.24 6.69 4.75
CA GLN A 155 33.27 7.52 5.46
C GLN A 155 32.06 6.70 5.86
N SER A 156 32.10 6.29 7.13
CA SER A 156 30.99 5.80 7.94
C SER A 156 29.73 6.65 7.72
N LEU A 157 28.88 6.24 6.77
CA LEU A 157 27.45 6.54 6.66
C LEU A 157 26.74 6.03 7.92
N SER A 158 27.02 6.62 9.09
CA SER A 158 26.59 6.15 10.40
C SER A 158 26.73 4.62 10.59
N LYS A 159 27.75 4.20 11.36
CA LYS A 159 27.95 2.82 11.85
C LYS A 159 26.72 2.14 12.49
N GLN A 160 25.58 2.82 12.61
CA GLN A 160 24.30 2.29 13.08
C GLN A 160 23.25 2.12 11.97
N THR A 161 23.29 2.91 10.89
CA THR A 161 22.22 2.94 9.86
C THR A 161 22.39 1.85 8.80
N PHE A 162 23.63 1.40 8.56
CA PHE A 162 24.00 0.48 7.47
C PHE A 162 24.63 -0.86 7.92
N ARG A 163 24.62 -1.23 9.21
CA ARG A 163 25.15 -2.54 9.67
C ARG A 163 24.52 -3.77 8.98
N SER A 164 23.39 -3.59 8.29
CA SER A 164 22.66 -4.63 7.55
C SER A 164 22.79 -4.52 6.03
N VAL A 165 23.46 -3.49 5.52
CA VAL A 165 23.59 -3.24 4.09
C VAL A 165 24.94 -3.79 3.62
N ASN A 166 24.91 -4.84 2.80
CA ASN A 166 26.12 -5.42 2.20
C ASN A 166 26.85 -4.35 1.38
N GLY A 167 28.19 -4.30 1.44
CA GLY A 167 29.02 -3.30 0.76
C GLY A 167 28.77 -3.17 -0.77
N ASN A 168 28.25 -4.22 -1.42
CA ASN A 168 27.86 -4.18 -2.83
C ASN A 168 26.66 -3.25 -3.13
N LEU A 169 25.78 -3.01 -2.15
CA LEU A 169 24.62 -2.13 -2.33
C LEU A 169 25.05 -0.65 -2.33
N GLU A 170 26.07 -0.31 -1.56
CA GLU A 170 26.62 1.05 -1.50
C GLU A 170 27.31 1.41 -2.82
N GLU A 171 28.05 0.46 -3.42
CA GLU A 171 28.62 0.59 -4.78
C GLU A 171 27.54 0.80 -5.85
N LEU A 172 26.45 0.03 -5.78
CA LEU A 172 25.37 0.10 -6.76
C LEU A 172 24.62 1.42 -6.66
N VAL A 173 24.31 1.88 -5.44
CA VAL A 173 23.68 3.19 -5.22
C VAL A 173 24.60 4.32 -5.69
N HIS A 174 25.90 4.27 -5.36
CA HIS A 174 26.86 5.25 -5.86
C HIS A 174 26.90 5.28 -7.39
N HIS A 175 27.00 4.12 -8.05
CA HIS A 175 27.01 4.03 -9.51
C HIS A 175 25.71 4.55 -10.13
N MET A 176 24.55 4.28 -9.54
CA MET A 176 23.29 4.79 -10.07
C MET A 176 23.16 6.32 -10.00
N TYR A 177 23.76 6.96 -8.99
CA TYR A 177 23.55 8.39 -8.74
C TYR A 177 24.73 9.29 -9.11
N ASN A 178 25.92 8.74 -9.40
CA ASN A 178 27.12 9.51 -9.76
C ASN A 178 27.69 9.21 -11.15
N THR A 179 27.07 8.35 -11.97
CA THR A 179 27.58 7.98 -13.31
C THR A 179 26.80 8.63 -14.46
N LEU A 180 26.29 9.84 -14.25
CA LEU A 180 25.74 10.69 -15.32
C LEU A 180 26.80 11.64 -15.87
#